data_AF-A0A1F8R4W1-F1
#
_entry.id   AF-A0A1F8R4W1-F1
#
_cell.length_a   1.000
_cell.length_b   1.000
_cell.length_c   1.000
_cell.angle_alpha   90.00
_cell.angle_beta   90.00
_cell.angle_gamma   90.00
#
_symmetry.space_group_name_H-M   'P 1'
#
loop_
_entity.id
_entity.type
_entity.pdbx_description
1 polymer ?
#
loop_
_entity_poly.entity_id
_entity_poly.type
_entity_poly.pdbx_seq_one_letter_code
_entity_poly.pdbx_strand_id
1 'polypeptide(L)'
;MSIANKRVFYIKLVHSVVFLFMVFSLFYILYCAVTRTYNWWLLGAIAAIFLEGLVLIISGWRCPFTTLAEKYGAENGAVTDIFCPGWLAPHTFKIFTPFFIIELIWLAIDYFLLK
;
A
#
# COMPACT_ATOMS: atom_id res chain seq x y z
N MET A 1 -27.78 -3.31 16.45
CA MET A 1 -26.47 -3.22 15.78
C MET A 1 -26.60 -2.26 14.60
N SER A 2 -26.28 -0.98 14.81
CA SER A 2 -26.63 0.14 13.92
C SER A 2 -25.96 0.05 12.55
N ILE A 3 -26.67 0.45 11.49
CA ILE A 3 -26.26 0.39 10.06
C ILE A 3 -24.93 1.12 9.80
N ALA A 4 -24.56 2.09 10.64
CA ALA A 4 -23.28 2.79 10.60
C ALA A 4 -22.07 1.84 10.70
N ASN A 5 -22.15 0.80 11.54
CA ASN A 5 -21.05 -0.17 11.71
C ASN A 5 -20.78 -1.01 10.46
N LYS A 6 -21.80 -1.28 9.63
CA LYS A 6 -21.61 -2.10 8.41
C LYS A 6 -20.80 -1.34 7.35
N ARG A 7 -21.05 -0.05 7.16
CA ARG A 7 -20.36 0.76 6.14
C ARG A 7 -18.87 0.92 6.44
N VAL A 8 -18.53 1.18 7.70
CA VAL A 8 -17.14 1.26 8.15
C VAL A 8 -16.44 -0.10 8.00
N PHE A 9 -17.13 -1.21 8.29
CA PHE A 9 -16.59 -2.55 8.07
C PHE A 9 -16.25 -2.84 6.60
N TYR A 10 -17.15 -2.48 5.66
CA TYR A 10 -16.87 -2.65 4.23
C TYR A 10 -15.68 -1.80 3.77
N ILE A 11 -15.57 -0.56 4.25
CA ILE A 11 -14.42 0.30 3.95
C ILE A 11 -13.12 -0.35 4.45
N LYS A 12 -13.11 -0.87 5.68
CA LYS A 12 -11.96 -1.60 6.24
C LYS A 12 -11.61 -2.84 5.43
N LEU A 13 -12.62 -3.62 5.03
CA LEU A 13 -12.42 -4.84 4.25
C LEU A 13 -11.79 -4.53 2.89
N VAL A 14 -12.33 -3.54 2.17
CA VAL A 14 -11.80 -3.10 0.87
C VAL A 14 -10.37 -2.58 1.03
N HIS A 15 -10.12 -1.73 2.03
CA HIS A 15 -8.79 -1.19 2.28
C HIS A 15 -7.77 -2.29 2.57
N SER A 16 -8.15 -3.28 3.39
CA SER A 16 -7.29 -4.43 3.68
C SER A 16 -7.01 -5.30 2.46
N VAL A 17 -7.95 -5.46 1.53
CA VAL A 17 -7.72 -6.17 0.25
C VAL A 17 -6.73 -5.40 -0.62
N VAL A 18 -6.87 -4.08 -0.71
CA VAL A 18 -5.92 -3.22 -1.45
C VAL A 18 -4.53 -3.28 -0.80
N PHE A 19 -4.44 -3.24 0.52
CA PHE A 19 -3.18 -3.39 1.24
C PHE A 19 -2.49 -4.72 0.90
N LEU A 20 -3.22 -5.82 0.93
CA LEU A 20 -2.69 -7.15 0.60
C LEU A 20 -2.23 -7.23 -0.85
N PHE A 21 -2.97 -6.62 -1.77
CA PHE A 21 -2.59 -6.49 -3.18
C PHE A 21 -1.28 -5.69 -3.36
N MET A 22 -1.10 -4.60 -2.60
CA MET A 22 0.14 -3.81 -2.64
C MET A 22 1.33 -4.59 -2.08
N VAL A 23 1.15 -5.30 -0.96
CA VAL A 23 2.19 -6.17 -0.39
C VAL A 23 2.58 -7.26 -1.40
N PHE A 24 1.61 -7.88 -2.06
CA PHE A 24 1.88 -8.87 -3.10
C PHE A 24 2.65 -8.26 -4.29
N SER A 25 2.28 -7.04 -4.70
CA SER A 25 2.97 -6.32 -5.77
C SER A 25 4.43 -6.00 -5.41
N LEU A 26 4.70 -5.64 -4.15
CA LEU A 26 6.04 -5.40 -3.63
C LEU A 26 6.90 -6.67 -3.74
N PHE A 27 6.41 -7.80 -3.23
CA PHE A 27 7.10 -9.09 -3.35
C PHE A 27 7.30 -9.53 -4.80
N TYR A 28 6.35 -9.21 -5.69
CA TYR A 28 6.48 -9.50 -7.11
C TYR A 28 7.59 -8.67 -7.78
N ILE A 29 7.75 -7.39 -7.41
CA ILE A 29 8.86 -6.55 -7.87
C ILE A 29 10.20 -7.12 -7.39
N LEU A 30 10.29 -7.52 -6.11
CA LEU A 30 11.49 -8.16 -5.57
C LEU A 30 11.84 -9.44 -6.33
N TYR A 31 10.84 -10.30 -6.60
CA TYR A 31 11.02 -11.52 -7.38
C TYR A 31 11.55 -11.18 -8.79
N CYS A 32 10.93 -10.23 -9.48
CA CYS A 32 11.37 -9.79 -10.80
C CYS A 32 12.79 -9.20 -10.81
N ALA A 33 13.19 -8.49 -9.75
CA ALA A 33 14.53 -7.96 -9.60
C ALA A 33 15.56 -9.08 -9.43
N VAL A 34 15.21 -10.16 -8.72
CA VAL A 34 16.09 -11.35 -8.55
C VAL A 34 16.15 -12.20 -9.82
N THR A 35 15.02 -12.43 -10.49
CA THR A 35 14.96 -13.24 -11.73
C THR A 35 15.34 -12.47 -12.98
N ARG A 36 15.60 -11.15 -12.87
CA ARG A 36 15.95 -10.25 -13.97
C ARG A 36 14.90 -10.24 -15.09
N THR A 37 13.64 -10.45 -14.73
CA THR A 37 12.52 -10.55 -15.69
C THR A 37 11.77 -9.22 -15.76
N TYR A 38 11.96 -8.50 -16.87
CA TYR A 38 11.32 -7.22 -17.14
C TYR A 38 10.05 -7.43 -17.98
N ASN A 39 8.91 -7.59 -17.31
CA ASN A 39 7.60 -7.79 -17.95
C ASN A 39 6.72 -6.54 -17.83
N TRP A 40 5.72 -6.39 -18.71
CA TRP A 40 4.70 -5.34 -18.58
C TRP A 40 3.96 -5.37 -17.23
N TRP A 41 3.82 -6.56 -16.64
CA TRP A 41 3.26 -6.75 -15.30
C TRP A 41 4.09 -6.08 -14.20
N LEU A 42 5.42 -6.03 -14.34
CA LEU A 42 6.31 -5.35 -13.39
C LEU A 42 6.04 -3.85 -13.40
N LEU A 43 5.91 -3.27 -14.60
CA LEU A 43 5.58 -1.85 -14.75
C LEU A 43 4.22 -1.53 -14.13
N GLY A 44 3.23 -2.41 -14.31
CA GLY A 44 1.91 -2.28 -13.67
C GLY A 44 1.98 -2.31 -12.14
N ALA A 45 2.76 -3.21 -11.56
CA ALA A 45 2.97 -3.30 -10.12
C ALA A 45 3.65 -2.03 -9.55
N ILE A 46 4.71 -1.56 -10.22
CA ILE A 46 5.41 -0.31 -9.85
C ILE A 46 4.46 0.88 -9.93
N ALA A 47 3.70 1.00 -11.02
CA ALA A 47 2.75 2.09 -11.21
C ALA A 47 1.63 2.06 -10.17
N ALA A 48 1.13 0.89 -9.78
CA ALA A 48 0.11 0.74 -8.75
C ALA A 48 0.62 1.25 -7.38
N ILE A 49 1.82 0.80 -6.96
CA ILE A 49 2.44 1.24 -5.69
C ILE A 49 2.73 2.75 -5.73
N PHE A 50 3.23 3.25 -6.87
CA PHE A 50 3.53 4.66 -7.03
C PHE A 50 2.29 5.54 -6.98
N LEU A 51 1.19 5.12 -7.64
CA LEU A 51 -0.07 5.85 -7.65
C LEU A 51 -0.68 5.92 -6.25
N GLU A 52 -0.67 4.81 -5.51
CA GLU A 52 -1.12 4.78 -4.12
C GLU A 52 -0.25 5.70 -3.23
N GLY A 53 1.07 5.63 -3.40
CA GLY A 53 2.02 6.52 -2.72
C GLY A 53 1.74 8.01 -3.00
N LEU A 54 1.42 8.34 -4.24
CA LEU A 54 1.06 9.71 -4.64
C LEU A 54 -0.25 10.16 -3.98
N VAL A 55 -1.27 9.31 -3.97
CA VAL A 55 -2.55 9.59 -3.30
C VAL A 55 -2.35 9.85 -1.80
N LEU A 56 -1.44 9.11 -1.15
CA LEU A 56 -1.11 9.28 0.26
C LEU A 56 -0.35 10.58 0.55
N ILE A 57 0.59 10.95 -0.32
CA ILE A 57 1.33 12.23 -0.21
C ILE A 57 0.35 13.40 -0.33
N ILE A 58 -0.55 13.36 -1.32
CA ILE A 58 -1.59 14.38 -1.51
C ILE A 58 -2.54 14.42 -0.31
N SER A 59 -2.82 13.26 0.30
CA SER A 59 -3.70 13.13 1.48
C SER A 59 -2.98 13.38 2.81
N GLY A 60 -1.72 13.83 2.81
CA GLY A 60 -0.99 14.20 4.03
C GLY A 60 -0.61 13.00 4.91
N TRP A 61 -0.19 11.88 4.32
CA TRP A 61 0.18 10.64 5.02
C TRP A 61 -0.97 9.96 5.78
N ARG A 62 -2.20 10.38 5.51
CA ARG A 62 -3.42 9.70 5.96
C ARG A 62 -4.07 8.99 4.77
N CYS A 63 -4.46 7.72 4.96
CA CYS A 63 -5.25 7.03 3.96
C CYS A 63 -6.57 7.78 3.75
N PRO A 64 -6.97 8.06 2.48
CA PRO A 64 -8.23 8.76 2.20
C PRO A 64 -9.45 7.99 2.74
N PHE A 65 -9.34 6.68 2.84
CA PHE A 65 -10.35 5.81 3.46
C PHE A 65 -10.51 6.03 4.96
N THR A 66 -9.46 6.43 5.67
CA THR A 66 -9.54 6.78 7.10
C THR A 66 -10.35 8.06 7.29
N THR A 67 -10.04 9.09 6.52
CA THR A 67 -10.80 10.36 6.50
C THR A 67 -12.27 10.13 6.11
N LEU A 68 -12.51 9.24 5.14
CA LEU A 68 -13.86 8.91 4.70
C LEU A 68 -14.65 8.18 5.80
N ALA A 69 -14.04 7.22 6.50
CA ALA A 69 -14.70 6.47 7.55
C ALA A 69 -14.91 7.30 8.84
N GLU A 70 -14.02 8.25 9.16
CA GLU A 70 -14.26 9.28 10.18
C GLU A 70 -15.49 10.14 9.82
N LYS A 71 -15.60 10.55 8.55
CA LYS A 71 -16.75 11.33 8.05
C LYS A 71 -18.07 10.55 8.11
N TYR A 72 -18.04 9.21 8.08
CA TYR A 72 -19.22 8.34 8.22
C TYR A 72 -19.53 7.94 9.68
N GLY A 73 -18.82 8.50 10.67
CA GLY A 73 -19.15 8.32 12.09
C GLY A 73 -18.42 7.17 12.79
N ALA A 74 -17.21 6.81 12.33
CA ALA A 74 -16.36 5.88 13.07
C ALA A 74 -15.83 6.55 14.36
N GLU A 75 -16.31 6.08 15.53
CA GLU A 75 -15.66 6.34 16.81
C GLU A 75 -14.28 5.68 16.79
N ASN A 76 -13.25 6.45 17.18
CA ASN A 76 -11.82 6.13 17.15
C ASN A 76 -11.15 6.43 15.81
N GLY A 77 -10.43 7.56 15.78
CA GLY A 77 -9.69 8.15 14.64
C GLY A 77 -8.48 7.34 14.15
N ALA A 78 -8.67 6.04 14.00
CA ALA A 78 -7.82 5.16 13.24
C ALA A 78 -8.72 4.06 12.70
N VAL A 79 -9.04 4.16 11.42
CA VAL A 79 -9.58 3.03 10.65
C VAL A 79 -8.41 2.10 10.43
N THR A 80 -8.02 1.41 11.50
CA THR A 80 -7.02 0.36 11.45
C THR A 80 -7.58 -0.73 10.55
N ASP A 81 -6.80 -1.12 9.54
CA ASP A 81 -7.06 -2.31 8.76
C ASP A 81 -7.38 -3.49 9.67
N ILE A 82 -8.27 -4.38 9.23
CA ILE A 82 -8.61 -5.59 10.00
C ILE A 82 -7.36 -6.45 10.23
N PHE A 83 -6.39 -6.38 9.31
CA PHE A 83 -5.15 -7.13 9.33
C PHE A 83 -3.94 -6.36 9.88
N CYS A 84 -4.03 -5.03 10.06
CA CYS A 84 -2.92 -4.23 10.57
C CYS A 84 -3.23 -3.76 12.00
N PRO A 85 -2.49 -4.24 13.02
CA PRO A 85 -2.71 -3.77 14.37
C PRO A 85 -2.41 -2.26 14.45
N GLY A 86 -3.16 -1.52 15.27
CA GLY A 86 -3.13 -0.04 15.27
C GLY A 86 -1.77 0.61 15.54
N TRP A 87 -0.81 -0.14 16.11
CA TRP A 87 0.56 0.30 16.31
C TRP A 87 1.43 0.22 15.03
N LEU A 88 1.06 -0.67 14.10
CA LEU A 88 1.76 -0.89 12.84
C LEU A 88 1.25 0.04 11.73
N ALA A 89 -0.04 0.40 11.76
CA ALA A 89 -0.64 1.34 10.79
C ALA A 89 0.17 2.64 10.54
N PRO A 90 0.71 3.36 11.56
CA PRO A 90 1.53 4.54 11.33
C PRO A 90 2.96 4.24 10.85
N HIS A 91 3.43 3.00 11.01
CA HIS A 91 4.79 2.59 10.65
C HIS A 91 4.86 1.90 9.28
N THR A 92 3.75 1.30 8.82
CA THR A 92 3.62 0.67 7.50
C THR A 92 4.23 1.55 6.42
N PHE A 93 3.78 2.80 6.27
CA PHE A 93 4.32 3.67 5.23
C PHE A 93 5.80 3.99 5.40
N LYS A 94 6.27 4.17 6.63
CA LYS A 94 7.70 4.44 6.91
C LYS A 94 8.59 3.24 6.60
N ILE A 95 8.06 2.02 6.65
CA ILE A 95 8.81 0.79 6.37
C ILE A 95 8.71 0.42 4.89
N PHE A 96 7.50 0.42 4.32
CA PHE A 96 7.26 0.00 2.94
C PHE A 96 7.81 1.00 1.91
N THR A 97 7.80 2.30 2.18
CA THR A 97 8.33 3.32 1.25
C THR A 97 9.82 3.16 0.99
N PRO A 98 10.72 3.13 1.99
CA PRO A 98 12.14 2.91 1.73
C PRO A 98 12.40 1.52 1.16
N PHE A 99 11.61 0.50 1.51
CA PHE A 99 11.73 -0.83 0.93
C PHE A 99 11.50 -0.80 -0.59
N PHE A 100 10.42 -0.15 -1.03
CA PHE A 100 10.11 0.04 -2.45
C PHE A 100 11.19 0.87 -3.19
N ILE A 101 11.76 1.89 -2.54
CA ILE A 101 12.87 2.67 -3.12
C ILE A 101 14.11 1.78 -3.30
N ILE A 102 14.43 0.95 -2.31
CA ILE A 102 15.57 0.02 -2.38
C ILE A 102 15.36 -1.00 -3.52
N GLU A 103 14.15 -1.54 -3.66
CA GLU A 103 13.79 -2.45 -4.75
C GLU A 103 13.93 -1.78 -6.12
N LEU A 104 13.48 -0.53 -6.25
CA LEU A 104 13.64 0.26 -7.49
C LEU A 104 15.11 0.51 -7.82
N ILE A 105 15.93 0.88 -6.82
CA ILE A 105 17.37 1.09 -7.02
C ILE A 105 18.03 -0.23 -7.43
N TRP A 106 17.71 -1.33 -6.76
CA TRP A 106 18.23 -2.64 -7.13
C TRP A 106 17.86 -2.98 -8.57
N LEU A 107 16.58 -2.85 -8.94
CA LEU A 107 16.12 -3.11 -10.30
C LEU A 107 16.84 -2.22 -11.33
N ALA A 108 17.09 -0.95 -11.01
CA ALA A 108 17.83 -0.05 -11.89
C ALA A 108 19.30 -0.46 -12.03
N ILE A 109 19.96 -0.83 -10.93
CA ILE A 109 21.34 -1.34 -10.94
C ILE A 109 21.41 -2.63 -11.77
N ASP A 110 20.49 -3.56 -11.54
CA ASP A 110 20.40 -4.85 -12.24
C ASP A 110 20.23 -4.67 -13.76
N TYR A 111 19.43 -3.66 -14.15
CA TYR A 111 19.19 -3.29 -15.54
C TYR A 111 20.39 -2.60 -16.20
N PHE A 112 21.12 -1.73 -15.48
CA PHE A 112 22.23 -0.94 -16.03
C PHE A 112 23.60 -1.64 -15.96
N LEU A 113 23.90 -2.45 -14.94
CA LEU A 113 25.22 -3.07 -14.75
C LEU A 113 25.39 -4.42 -15.45
N LEU A 114 24.28 -5.10 -15.75
CA LEU A 114 24.29 -6.49 -16.23
C LEU A 114 23.56 -6.64 -17.58
N LYS A 115 23.42 -5.53 -18.31
CA LYS A 115 23.01 -5.45 -19.71
C LYS A 115 24.15 -4.86 -20.53
#